data_AF-A0A6B0CRW2-F1
#
_entry.id   AF-A0A6B0CRW2-F1
#
_cell.length_a   1.000
_cell.length_b   1.000
_cell.length_c   1.000
_cell.angle_alpha   90.00
_cell.angle_beta   90.00
_cell.angle_gamma   90.00
#
_symmetry.space_group_name_H-M   'P 1'
#
loop_
_entity.id
_entity.type
_entity.pdbx_description
1 polymer ?
#
loop_
_entity_poly.entity_id
_entity_poly.type
_entity_poly.pdbx_seq_one_letter_code
_entity_poly.pdbx_strand_id
1 'polypeptide(L)'
;MTLTIKEVTQLINAVNTIEELENHECFLDERKGVQNAIARRRKALEKEQALKEKYVEMTYFENEILKEHPNAIICGIDEVGRGPLAGPVVACATILNSNHNYLGLDDSKKVPITKRLELNEALKNEVTAFAYGIATAEEIDE
;
A
#
# COMPACT_ATOMS: atom_id res chain seq x y z
N MET A 1 -35.63 -18.87 -7.94
CA MET A 1 -34.53 -19.85 -8.08
C MET A 1 -33.47 -19.49 -7.06
N THR A 2 -33.13 -20.41 -6.15
CA THR A 2 -32.06 -20.18 -5.17
C THR A 2 -30.72 -20.23 -5.87
N LEU A 3 -29.94 -19.14 -5.78
CA LEU A 3 -28.59 -19.07 -6.32
C LEU A 3 -27.72 -20.21 -5.77
N THR A 4 -26.88 -20.76 -6.63
CA THR A 4 -25.86 -21.74 -6.25
C THR A 4 -24.80 -21.09 -5.33
N ILE A 5 -24.10 -21.90 -4.54
CA ILE A 5 -23.02 -21.41 -3.66
C ILE A 5 -21.95 -20.67 -4.46
N LYS A 6 -21.69 -21.12 -5.70
CA LYS A 6 -20.71 -20.49 -6.60
C LYS A 6 -21.12 -19.08 -7.01
N GLU A 7 -22.38 -18.91 -7.43
CA GLU A 7 -22.93 -17.60 -7.81
C GLU A 7 -22.95 -16.64 -6.62
N VAL A 8 -23.37 -17.10 -5.45
CA VAL A 8 -23.37 -16.28 -4.23
C VAL A 8 -21.95 -15.87 -3.84
N THR A 9 -20.98 -16.78 -3.94
CA THR A 9 -19.56 -16.46 -3.67
C THR A 9 -19.02 -15.40 -4.63
N GLN A 10 -19.42 -15.42 -5.90
CA GLN A 10 -19.03 -14.40 -6.87
C GLN A 10 -19.61 -13.02 -6.52
N LEU A 11 -20.89 -12.97 -6.13
CA LEU A 11 -21.54 -11.74 -5.69
C LEU A 11 -20.85 -11.16 -4.44
N ILE A 12 -20.61 -12.00 -3.43
CA ILE A 12 -19.91 -11.59 -2.20
C ILE A 12 -18.52 -11.04 -2.52
N ASN A 13 -17.76 -11.69 -3.40
CA ASN A 13 -16.42 -11.22 -3.75
C ASN A 13 -16.41 -9.89 -4.49
N ALA A 14 -17.52 -9.49 -5.13
CA ALA A 14 -17.66 -8.22 -5.84
C ALA A 14 -18.01 -7.04 -4.91
N VAL A 15 -18.44 -7.30 -3.67
CA VAL A 15 -18.77 -6.28 -2.68
C VAL A 15 -17.51 -5.51 -2.26
N ASN A 16 -17.57 -4.17 -2.18
CA ASN A 16 -16.39 -3.33 -1.96
C ASN A 16 -16.30 -2.71 -0.57
N THR A 17 -17.38 -2.73 0.22
CA THR A 17 -17.38 -2.19 1.58
C THR A 17 -17.93 -3.19 2.59
N ILE A 18 -17.55 -3.02 3.86
CA ILE A 18 -18.07 -3.86 4.96
C ILE A 18 -19.57 -3.63 5.11
N GLU A 19 -20.03 -2.39 4.99
CA GLU A 19 -21.44 -2.03 5.07
C GLU A 19 -22.27 -2.67 3.94
N GLU A 20 -21.78 -2.65 2.70
CA GLU A 20 -22.42 -3.36 1.59
C GLU A 20 -22.48 -4.87 1.85
N LEU A 21 -21.45 -5.44 2.49
CA LEU A 21 -21.38 -6.87 2.77
C LEU A 21 -22.39 -7.28 3.84
N GLU A 22 -22.52 -6.49 4.90
CA GLU A 22 -23.45 -6.71 6.01
C GLU A 22 -24.92 -6.50 5.59
N ASN A 23 -25.16 -5.59 4.64
CA ASN A 23 -26.49 -5.34 4.08
C ASN A 23 -26.85 -6.25 2.87
N HIS A 24 -25.92 -7.08 2.39
CA HIS A 24 -26.15 -7.94 1.23
C HIS A 24 -27.22 -9.00 1.51
N GLU A 25 -28.12 -9.28 0.57
CA GLU A 25 -29.22 -10.24 0.75
C GLU A 25 -28.73 -11.65 1.14
N CYS A 26 -27.56 -12.05 0.65
CA CYS A 26 -26.94 -13.33 0.97
C CYS A 26 -26.24 -13.38 2.34
N PHE A 27 -26.21 -12.30 3.12
CA PHE A 27 -25.54 -12.26 4.42
C PHE A 27 -26.16 -13.25 5.43
N LEU A 28 -27.48 -13.44 5.35
CA LEU A 28 -28.26 -14.35 6.20
C LEU A 28 -28.25 -15.81 5.70
N ASP A 29 -27.50 -16.14 4.64
CA ASP A 29 -27.50 -17.48 4.06
C ASP A 29 -26.75 -18.50 4.94
N GLU A 30 -27.47 -19.43 5.55
CA GLU A 30 -26.90 -20.38 6.53
C GLU A 30 -25.95 -21.44 5.93
N ARG A 31 -25.82 -21.52 4.59
CA ARG A 31 -24.95 -22.54 3.96
C ARG A 31 -23.50 -22.27 4.34
N LYS A 32 -22.83 -23.27 4.93
CA LYS A 32 -21.43 -23.17 5.39
C LYS A 32 -20.46 -22.61 4.34
N GLY A 33 -20.63 -22.98 3.07
CA GLY A 33 -19.80 -22.46 1.98
C GLY A 33 -19.94 -20.95 1.76
N VAL A 34 -21.17 -20.43 1.88
CA VAL A 34 -21.48 -18.99 1.76
C VAL A 34 -20.97 -18.23 2.98
N GLN A 35 -21.22 -18.73 4.19
CA GLN A 35 -20.72 -18.14 5.43
C GLN A 35 -19.18 -18.03 5.44
N ASN A 36 -18.49 -19.06 4.95
CA ASN A 36 -17.03 -19.01 4.79
C ASN A 36 -16.59 -17.97 3.75
N ALA A 37 -17.33 -17.80 2.66
CA ALA A 37 -17.06 -16.77 1.66
C ALA A 37 -17.25 -15.36 2.23
N ILE A 38 -18.33 -15.13 2.99
CA ILE A 38 -18.59 -13.86 3.69
C ILE A 38 -17.46 -13.56 4.67
N ALA A 39 -17.11 -14.50 5.55
CA ALA A 39 -16.04 -14.32 6.52
C ALA A 39 -14.68 -14.01 5.86
N ARG A 40 -14.37 -14.70 4.75
CA ARG A 40 -13.16 -14.44 3.96
C ARG A 40 -13.18 -13.04 3.35
N ARG A 41 -14.30 -12.63 2.73
CA ARG A 41 -14.41 -11.30 2.12
C ARG A 41 -14.35 -10.20 3.15
N ARG A 42 -15.07 -10.34 4.28
CA ARG A 42 -15.02 -9.42 5.42
C ARG A 42 -13.58 -9.18 5.87
N LYS A 43 -12.84 -10.25 6.16
CA LYS A 43 -11.44 -10.15 6.58
C LYS A 43 -10.55 -9.47 5.53
N ALA A 44 -10.82 -9.69 4.24
CA ALA A 44 -10.09 -9.03 3.16
C ALA A 44 -10.38 -7.52 3.12
N LEU A 45 -11.66 -7.12 3.29
CA LEU A 45 -12.07 -5.71 3.35
C LEU A 45 -11.52 -5.01 4.60
N GLU A 46 -11.55 -5.65 5.77
CA GLU A 46 -10.94 -5.12 7.01
C GLU A 46 -9.44 -4.88 6.82
N LYS A 47 -8.74 -5.82 6.18
CA LYS A 47 -7.31 -5.67 5.87
C LYS A 47 -7.06 -4.52 4.88
N GLU A 48 -7.89 -4.38 3.85
CA GLU A 48 -7.79 -3.29 2.88
C GLU A 48 -8.03 -1.94 3.55
N GLN A 49 -9.04 -1.86 4.42
CA GLN A 49 -9.36 -0.65 5.18
C GLN A 49 -8.21 -0.26 6.11
N ALA A 50 -7.64 -1.20 6.86
CA ALA A 50 -6.48 -0.95 7.70
C ALA A 50 -5.26 -0.45 6.90
N LEU A 51 -5.07 -0.93 5.66
CA LEU A 51 -4.01 -0.43 4.78
C LEU A 51 -4.27 1.01 4.35
N LYS A 52 -5.53 1.38 4.04
CA LYS A 52 -5.91 2.75 3.69
C LYS A 52 -5.72 3.70 4.87
N GLU A 53 -6.18 3.31 6.05
CA GLU A 53 -6.03 4.10 7.29
C GLU A 53 -4.56 4.34 7.60
N LYS A 54 -3.75 3.27 7.58
CA LYS A 54 -2.30 3.39 7.76
C LYS A 54 -1.66 4.33 6.73
N TYR A 55 -2.08 4.25 5.47
CA TYR A 55 -1.54 5.11 4.42
C TYR A 55 -1.86 6.59 4.70
N VAL A 56 -3.10 6.90 5.11
CA VAL A 56 -3.51 8.25 5.50
C VAL A 56 -2.68 8.76 6.69
N GLU A 57 -2.47 7.91 7.71
CA GLU A 57 -1.60 8.24 8.85
C GLU A 57 -0.17 8.57 8.42
N MET A 58 0.40 7.78 7.49
CA MET A 58 1.75 7.99 6.99
C MET A 58 1.90 9.30 6.21
N THR A 59 0.82 9.81 5.61
CA THR A 59 0.82 11.07 4.84
C THR A 59 0.64 12.33 5.69
N TYR A 60 0.68 12.20 7.02
CA TYR A 60 0.42 13.30 7.95
C TYR A 60 1.31 14.51 7.68
N PHE A 61 2.62 14.31 7.55
CA PHE A 61 3.57 15.42 7.42
C PHE A 61 3.42 16.16 6.09
N GLU A 62 3.21 15.41 5.01
CA GLU A 62 2.98 15.94 3.68
C GLU A 62 1.70 16.77 3.64
N ASN A 63 0.63 16.27 4.26
CA ASN A 63 -0.65 16.97 4.34
C ASN A 63 -0.57 18.26 5.17
N GLU A 64 0.16 18.27 6.28
CA GLU A 64 0.37 19.49 7.07
C GLU A 64 1.16 20.55 6.28
N ILE A 65 2.19 20.13 5.54
CA ILE A 65 2.94 21.04 4.65
C ILE A 65 2.02 21.57 3.54
N LEU A 66 1.24 20.71 2.88
CA LEU A 66 0.33 21.12 1.80
C LEU A 66 -0.80 22.04 2.27
N LYS A 67 -1.21 21.93 3.54
CA LYS A 67 -2.22 22.80 4.13
C LYS A 67 -1.74 24.25 4.24
N GLU A 68 -0.47 24.46 4.61
CA GLU A 68 0.15 25.79 4.68
C GLU A 68 0.66 26.26 3.32
N HIS A 69 1.13 25.31 2.50
CA HIS A 69 1.74 25.54 1.20
C HIS A 69 1.14 24.62 0.13
N PRO A 70 -0.04 24.94 -0.43
CA PRO A 70 -0.73 24.08 -1.40
C PRO A 70 0.05 23.77 -2.68
N ASN A 71 1.06 24.59 -3.00
CA ASN A 71 1.92 24.44 -4.17
C ASN A 71 3.29 23.82 -3.83
N ALA A 72 3.47 23.30 -2.60
CA ALA A 72 4.73 22.69 -2.20
C ALA A 72 5.06 21.48 -3.06
N ILE A 73 6.33 21.36 -3.43
CA ILE A 73 6.88 20.15 -4.05
C ILE A 73 7.59 19.39 -2.94
N ILE A 74 7.01 18.29 -2.49
CA ILE A 74 7.51 17.52 -1.36
C ILE A 74 8.34 16.35 -1.89
N CYS A 75 9.59 16.27 -1.43
CA CYS A 75 10.52 15.22 -1.80
C CYS A 75 10.84 14.38 -0.56
N GLY A 76 10.51 13.09 -0.60
CA GLY A 76 10.91 12.11 0.40
C GLY A 76 12.31 11.57 0.08
N ILE A 77 13.13 11.37 1.12
CA ILE A 77 14.50 10.87 0.99
C ILE A 77 14.73 9.76 2.01
N ASP A 78 15.34 8.67 1.56
CA ASP A 78 15.80 7.58 2.44
C ASP A 78 17.06 6.92 1.86
N GLU A 79 17.87 6.31 2.72
CA GLU A 79 19.11 5.65 2.33
C GLU A 79 19.23 4.19 2.78
N VAL A 80 20.00 3.43 2.01
CA VAL A 80 20.39 2.06 2.33
C VAL A 80 21.90 1.91 2.19
N GLY A 81 22.48 0.94 2.90
CA GLY A 81 23.91 0.64 2.80
C GLY A 81 24.79 1.26 3.88
N ARG A 82 24.24 1.92 4.92
CA ARG A 82 25.06 2.48 6.02
C ARG A 82 25.77 1.45 6.90
N GLY A 83 25.23 0.24 6.96
CA GLY A 83 25.65 -0.81 7.91
C GLY A 83 26.56 -1.91 7.35
N PRO A 84 26.43 -2.32 6.08
CA PRO A 84 27.36 -3.29 5.48
C PRO A 84 28.83 -2.85 5.53
N LEU A 85 29.73 -3.83 5.64
CA LEU A 85 31.19 -3.61 5.60
C LEU A 85 31.70 -3.20 4.21
N ALA A 86 30.97 -3.57 3.16
CA ALA A 86 31.36 -3.33 1.78
C ALA A 86 30.16 -2.89 0.95
N GLY A 87 30.45 -2.12 -0.10
CA GLY A 87 29.46 -1.55 -0.99
C GLY A 87 29.19 -0.07 -0.67
N PRO A 88 28.47 0.63 -1.57
CA PRO A 88 28.18 2.04 -1.40
C PRO A 88 27.01 2.28 -0.44
N VAL A 89 26.89 3.52 0.02
CA VAL A 89 25.62 4.05 0.55
C VAL A 89 24.82 4.60 -0.63
N VAL A 90 23.56 4.22 -0.74
CA VAL A 90 22.66 4.67 -1.81
C VAL A 90 21.47 5.38 -1.19
N ALA A 91 21.26 6.63 -1.56
CA ALA A 91 20.07 7.41 -1.23
C ALA A 91 19.12 7.47 -2.42
N CYS A 92 17.81 7.49 -2.17
CA CYS A 92 16.79 7.76 -3.17
C CYS A 92 16.00 9.00 -2.75
N ALA A 93 15.87 9.95 -3.66
CA ALA A 93 14.99 11.11 -3.52
C ALA A 93 13.77 10.90 -4.42
N THR A 94 12.56 11.04 -3.90
CA THR A 94 11.31 10.76 -4.64
C THR A 94 10.26 11.84 -4.37
N ILE A 95 9.67 12.37 -5.44
CA ILE A 95 8.48 13.24 -5.41
C ILE A 95 7.30 12.40 -5.87
N LEU A 96 6.36 12.13 -4.95
CA LEU A 96 5.14 11.39 -5.26
C LEU A 96 4.20 12.23 -6.13
N ASN A 97 3.38 11.55 -6.94
CA ASN A 97 2.30 12.19 -7.68
C ASN A 97 1.17 12.65 -6.75
N SER A 98 0.44 13.71 -7.09
CA SER A 98 -0.58 14.31 -6.20
C SER A 98 -1.71 13.37 -5.75
N ASN A 99 -1.95 12.30 -6.52
CA ASN A 99 -2.99 11.31 -6.24
C ASN A 99 -2.39 9.96 -5.82
N HIS A 100 -1.20 9.98 -5.21
CA HIS A 100 -0.49 8.78 -4.80
C HIS A 100 -1.35 7.92 -3.87
N ASN A 101 -1.37 6.61 -4.11
CA ASN A 101 -2.12 5.65 -3.29
C ASN A 101 -1.44 4.28 -3.29
N TYR A 102 -0.15 4.28 -2.95
CA TYR A 102 0.69 3.08 -2.91
C TYR A 102 0.42 2.24 -1.67
N LEU A 103 -0.78 1.64 -1.59
CA LEU A 103 -1.20 0.85 -0.43
C LEU A 103 -0.24 -0.31 -0.15
N GLY A 104 0.13 -0.44 1.12
CA GLY A 104 1.13 -1.41 1.58
C GLY A 104 2.56 -0.89 1.56
N LEU A 105 2.78 0.38 1.23
CA LEU A 105 4.04 1.08 1.50
C LEU A 105 4.27 1.14 3.02
N ASP A 106 5.45 0.72 3.45
CA ASP A 106 5.86 0.60 4.85
C ASP A 106 7.39 0.48 4.89
N ASP A 107 7.97 0.39 6.09
CA ASP A 107 9.38 0.02 6.25
C ASP A 107 9.69 -1.25 5.42
N SER A 108 10.69 -1.14 4.55
CA SER A 108 11.00 -2.20 3.57
C SER A 108 11.20 -3.57 4.20
N LYS A 109 11.67 -3.64 5.46
CA LYS A 109 11.89 -4.90 6.20
C LYS A 109 10.58 -5.58 6.59
N LYS A 110 9.48 -4.84 6.68
CA LYS A 110 8.12 -5.35 6.95
C LYS A 110 7.40 -5.77 5.67
N VAL A 111 7.85 -5.30 4.51
CA VAL A 111 7.23 -5.61 3.21
C VAL A 111 7.86 -6.88 2.61
N PRO A 112 7.05 -7.93 2.30
CA PRO A 112 7.53 -9.12 1.61
C PRO A 112 8.18 -8.78 0.27
N ILE A 113 9.20 -9.55 -0.14
CA ILE A 113 9.99 -9.26 -1.36
C ILE A 113 9.12 -9.10 -2.61
N THR A 114 8.10 -9.95 -2.78
CA THR A 114 7.20 -9.89 -3.94
C THR A 114 6.43 -8.56 -3.99
N LYS A 115 5.90 -8.12 -2.85
CA LYS A 115 5.17 -6.85 -2.75
C LYS A 115 6.11 -5.65 -2.88
N ARG A 116 7.35 -5.76 -2.39
CA ARG A 116 8.37 -4.72 -2.52
C ARG A 116 8.75 -4.49 -3.97
N LEU A 117 8.91 -5.57 -4.75
CA LEU A 117 9.19 -5.47 -6.18
C LEU A 117 8.01 -4.86 -6.95
N GLU A 118 6.78 -5.27 -6.61
CA GLU A 118 5.56 -4.69 -7.18
C GLU A 118 5.47 -3.18 -6.89
N LEU A 119 5.70 -2.76 -5.64
CA LEU A 119 5.73 -1.36 -5.25
C LEU A 119 6.84 -0.58 -5.94
N ASN A 120 8.04 -1.15 -6.06
CA ASN A 120 9.16 -0.52 -6.75
C ASN A 120 8.84 -0.23 -8.22
N GLU A 121 8.23 -1.19 -8.93
CA GLU A 121 7.82 -0.98 -10.32
C GLU A 121 6.68 0.05 -10.43
N ALA A 122 5.68 -0.01 -9.55
CA ALA A 122 4.60 0.99 -9.53
C ALA A 122 5.14 2.40 -9.27
N LEU A 123 6.02 2.56 -8.27
CA LEU A 123 6.65 3.84 -7.94
C LEU A 123 7.44 4.37 -9.13
N LYS A 124 8.33 3.57 -9.72
CA LYS A 124 9.15 4.02 -10.86
C LYS A 124 8.35 4.44 -12.08
N ASN A 125 7.14 3.90 -12.26
CA ASN A 125 6.27 4.23 -13.38
C ASN A 125 5.36 5.44 -13.13
N GLU A 126 5.00 5.72 -11.87
CA GLU A 126 3.88 6.62 -11.56
C GLU A 126 4.27 7.84 -10.72
N VAL A 127 5.42 7.83 -10.02
CA VAL A 127 5.88 9.00 -9.27
C VAL A 127 6.21 10.15 -10.21
N THR A 128 6.09 11.38 -9.70
CA THR A 128 6.40 12.58 -10.49
C THR A 128 7.89 12.65 -10.85
N ALA A 129 8.76 12.33 -9.90
CA ALA A 129 10.20 12.24 -10.15
C ALA A 129 10.88 11.37 -9.10
N PHE A 130 11.98 10.71 -9.48
CA PHE A 130 12.89 10.09 -8.53
C PHE A 130 14.33 10.14 -9.05
N ALA A 131 15.30 10.10 -8.14
CA ALA A 131 16.72 10.04 -8.47
C ALA A 131 17.49 9.26 -7.40
N TYR A 132 18.58 8.64 -7.81
CA TYR A 132 19.52 7.96 -6.90
C TYR A 132 20.77 8.81 -6.69
N GLY A 133 21.20 8.93 -5.44
CA GLY A 133 22.52 9.41 -5.06
C GLY A 133 23.35 8.24 -4.54
N ILE A 134 24.63 8.19 -4.88
CA ILE A 134 25.52 7.10 -4.50
C ILE A 134 26.77 7.72 -3.88
N ALA A 135 27.12 7.26 -2.67
CA ALA A 135 28.41 7.52 -2.05
C ALA A 135 29.23 6.22 -2.06
N THR A 136 30.39 6.22 -2.71
CA THR A 136 31.27 5.05 -2.79
C THR A 136 31.94 4.75 -1.46
N ALA A 137 32.54 3.56 -1.33
CA ALA A 137 33.29 3.22 -0.12
C ALA A 137 34.48 4.18 0.09
N GLU A 138 35.13 4.61 -0.99
CA GLU A 138 36.23 5.57 -0.96
C GLU A 138 35.75 6.95 -0.48
N GLU A 139 34.58 7.41 -0.93
CA GLU A 139 33.98 8.68 -0.44
C GLU A 139 33.54 8.60 1.02
N ILE A 140 33.30 7.41 1.56
CA ILE A 140 32.96 7.19 2.98
C ILE A 140 34.23 7.20 3.86
N ASP A 141 35.36 6.77 3.31
CA ASP A 141 36.65 6.73 4.00
C ASP A 141 37.38 8.10 4.02
N GLU A 142 37.08 9.01 3.09
CA GLU A 142 37.64 10.38 3.00
C GLU A 142 37.23 11.28 4.18
#